data_AF-A0A7W0YDU9-F1
#
_entry.id   AF-A0A7W0YDU9-F1
#
_cell.length_a   1.000
_cell.length_b   1.000
_cell.length_c   1.000
_cell.angle_alpha   90.00
_cell.angle_beta   90.00
_cell.angle_gamma   90.00
#
_symmetry.space_group_name_H-M   'P 1'
#
loop_
_entity.id
_entity.type
_entity.pdbx_description
1 polymer ?
#
loop_
_entity_poly.entity_id
_entity_poly.type
_entity_poly.pdbx_seq_one_letter_code
_entity_poly.pdbx_strand_id
1 'polypeptide(L)'
;PYLHNGSVPTLRDLLNPPNERPQTFHRGYDIYDPVKVGFQEPTPRPIGPDGVMEQRYFLYDTQRKGDGNGGHLYGTTLSPEEKEQLLEYLKTL
;
A
#
# COMPACT_ATOMS: atom_id res chain seq x y z
N PRO A 1 -5.50 -0.76 3.74
CA PRO A 1 -4.48 -1.76 3.34
C PRO A 1 -5.06 -3.18 3.22
N TYR A 2 -4.32 -4.08 2.58
CA TYR A 2 -4.73 -5.44 2.19
C TYR A 2 -3.85 -6.51 2.85
N LEU A 3 -4.30 -7.77 2.74
CA LEU A 3 -3.83 -8.95 3.49
C LEU A 3 -4.22 -8.92 4.97
N HIS A 4 -4.10 -10.07 5.64
CA HIS A 4 -4.54 -10.25 7.04
C HIS A 4 -3.80 -9.35 8.05
N ASN A 5 -2.56 -8.97 7.74
CA ASN A 5 -1.72 -8.08 8.55
C ASN A 5 -1.72 -6.62 8.03
N GLY A 6 -2.44 -6.34 6.94
CA GLY A 6 -2.48 -5.02 6.34
C GLY A 6 -1.14 -4.57 5.77
N SER A 7 -0.31 -5.47 5.25
CA SER A 7 1.07 -5.20 4.80
C SER A 7 1.19 -4.73 3.34
N VAL A 8 0.07 -4.57 2.63
CA VAL A 8 0.05 -4.06 1.24
C VAL A 8 -0.83 -2.80 1.19
N PRO A 9 -0.31 -1.64 0.76
CA PRO A 9 -1.00 -0.36 0.92
C PRO A 9 -2.24 -0.21 0.02
N THR A 10 -2.19 -0.73 -1.21
CA THR A 10 -3.25 -0.57 -2.21
C THR A 10 -3.62 -1.88 -2.90
N LEU A 11 -4.82 -1.95 -3.48
CA LEU A 11 -5.27 -3.10 -4.26
C LEU A 11 -4.41 -3.26 -5.51
N ARG A 12 -4.00 -2.15 -6.11
CA ARG A 12 -3.08 -2.16 -7.26
C ARG A 12 -1.73 -2.77 -6.91
N ASP A 13 -1.22 -2.54 -5.69
CA ASP A 13 0.02 -3.16 -5.22
C ASP A 13 -0.16 -4.65 -4.90
N LEU A 14 -1.35 -5.07 -4.47
CA LEU A 14 -1.65 -6.49 -4.23
C LEU A 14 -1.54 -7.33 -5.51
N LEU A 15 -1.91 -6.73 -6.65
CA LEU A 15 -1.79 -7.33 -7.99
C LEU A 15 -0.35 -7.34 -8.52
N ASN A 16 0.63 -6.80 -7.80
CA ASN A 16 2.04 -6.98 -8.15
C ASN A 16 2.61 -8.25 -7.51
N PRO A 17 3.57 -8.93 -8.19
CA PRO A 17 4.39 -9.96 -7.57
C PRO A 17 4.96 -9.48 -6.22
N PRO A 18 5.10 -10.35 -5.19
CA PRO A 18 5.54 -9.93 -3.86
C PRO A 18 6.85 -9.12 -3.82
N ASN A 19 7.80 -9.41 -4.71
CA ASN A 19 9.08 -8.70 -4.83
C ASN A 19 8.97 -7.28 -5.41
N GLU A 20 7.83 -6.92 -6.00
CA GLU A 20 7.55 -5.59 -6.55
C GLU A 20 6.61 -4.77 -5.63
N ARG A 21 6.18 -5.33 -4.51
CA ARG A 21 5.33 -4.65 -3.53
C ARG A 21 6.15 -3.66 -2.70
N PRO A 22 5.57 -2.53 -2.27
CA PRO A 22 6.22 -1.59 -1.36
C PRO A 22 6.71 -2.32 -0.09
N GLN A 23 8.00 -2.16 0.22
CA GLN A 23 8.59 -2.69 1.45
C GLN A 23 8.31 -1.80 2.65
N THR A 24 8.08 -0.52 2.39
CA THR A 24 7.68 0.46 3.41
C THR A 24 6.57 1.35 2.88
N PHE A 25 5.67 1.78 3.78
CA PHE A 25 4.61 2.77 3.51
C PHE A 25 4.09 3.31 4.85
N HIS A 26 3.33 4.41 4.85
CA HIS A 26 2.79 4.96 6.10
C HIS A 26 1.39 4.43 6.44
N ARG A 27 1.18 4.05 7.70
CA ARG A 27 -0.12 3.69 8.27
C ARG A 27 -0.63 4.77 9.22
N GLY A 28 -1.96 4.94 9.30
CA GLY A 28 -2.61 6.02 10.05
C GLY A 28 -2.72 7.34 9.28
N TYR A 29 -2.24 7.36 8.03
CA TYR A 29 -2.50 8.44 7.09
C TYR A 29 -3.71 8.05 6.25
N ASP A 30 -4.90 8.36 6.76
CA ASP A 30 -6.18 7.86 6.23
C ASP A 30 -6.67 8.62 4.99
N ILE A 31 -5.75 9.03 4.11
CA ILE A 31 -6.09 9.58 2.81
C ILE A 31 -6.17 8.44 1.80
N TYR A 32 -7.29 8.39 1.09
CA TYR A 32 -7.60 7.34 0.13
C TYR A 32 -7.17 7.71 -1.29
N ASP A 33 -6.44 6.80 -1.94
CA ASP A 33 -6.11 6.86 -3.37
C ASP A 33 -7.18 6.08 -4.18
N PRO A 34 -8.06 6.75 -4.95
CA PRO A 34 -9.09 6.08 -5.73
C PRO A 34 -8.57 5.42 -7.01
N VAL A 35 -7.36 5.79 -7.47
CA VAL A 35 -6.74 5.20 -8.64
C VAL A 35 -6.19 3.83 -8.27
N LYS A 36 -5.36 3.76 -7.22
CA LYS A 36 -4.76 2.51 -6.75
C LYS A 36 -5.65 1.69 -5.81
N VAL A 37 -6.72 2.31 -5.29
CA VAL A 37 -7.66 1.75 -4.32
C VAL A 37 -6.93 1.37 -3.03
N GLY A 38 -6.66 2.34 -2.17
CA GLY A 38 -5.97 2.11 -0.91
C GLY A 38 -5.41 3.36 -0.26
N PHE A 39 -4.32 3.23 0.49
CA PHE A 39 -3.67 4.37 1.11
C PHE A 39 -2.84 5.19 0.12
N GLN A 40 -3.04 6.51 0.14
CA GLN A 40 -2.12 7.46 -0.47
C GLN A 40 -0.90 7.62 0.43
N GLU A 41 0.29 7.63 -0.14
CA GLU A 41 1.51 7.91 0.64
C GLU A 41 1.56 9.41 1.00
N PRO A 42 1.83 9.78 2.28
CA PRO A 42 1.93 11.16 2.68
C PRO A 42 3.08 11.87 1.95
N THR A 43 2.84 13.10 1.51
CA THR A 43 3.90 13.94 0.97
C THR A 43 4.94 14.22 2.07
N PRO A 44 6.26 14.14 1.78
CA PRO A 44 7.28 14.52 2.73
C PRO A 44 7.00 15.93 3.27
N ARG A 45 6.89 16.06 4.59
CA ARG A 45 6.73 17.35 5.25
C ARG A 45 8.07 17.78 5.84
N PRO A 46 8.44 19.07 5.75
CA PRO A 46 9.58 19.59 6.46
C PRO A 46 9.38 19.34 7.97
N ILE A 47 10.45 18.93 8.65
CA ILE A 47 10.47 18.90 10.11
C ILE A 47 10.32 20.35 10.58
N GLY A 48 9.44 20.58 11.55
CA GLY A 48 9.27 21.89 12.16
C GLY A 48 10.57 22.40 12.80
N PRO A 49 10.70 23.71 13.06
CA PRO A 49 11.91 24.30 13.64
C PRO A 49 12.27 23.75 15.03
N ASP A 50 11.34 23.07 15.70
CA ASP A 50 11.50 22.38 16.98
C ASP A 50 11.97 20.92 16.86
N GLY A 51 12.14 20.40 15.64
CA GLY A 51 12.61 19.04 15.40
C GLY A 51 11.56 17.95 15.65
N VAL A 52 10.34 18.31 16.08
CA VAL A 52 9.29 17.36 16.45
C VAL A 52 8.26 17.27 15.32
N MET A 53 8.18 16.09 14.69
CA MET A 53 7.07 15.78 13.81
C MET A 53 5.98 15.05 14.60
N GLU A 54 4.91 15.76 15.00
CA GLU A 54 3.67 15.09 15.41
C GLU A 54 2.94 14.56 14.17
N GLN A 55 3.43 13.44 13.64
CA GLN A 55 2.72 12.70 12.60
C GLN A 55 1.78 11.72 13.28
N ARG A 56 0.48 11.80 12.96
CA ARG A 56 -0.53 10.81 13.38
C ARG A 56 -0.39 9.46 12.68
N TYR A 57 0.64 9.32 11.84
CA TYR A 57 0.93 8.15 11.04
C TYR A 57 2.37 7.71 11.28
N PHE A 58 2.64 6.43 11.01
CA PHE A 58 3.94 5.81 11.26
C PHE A 58 4.38 4.98 10.06
N LEU A 59 5.69 4.87 9.86
CA LEU A 59 6.28 4.02 8.84
C LEU A 59 6.06 2.55 9.20
N TYR A 60 5.39 1.81 8.32
CA TYR A 60 5.23 0.37 8.39
C TYR A 60 6.30 -0.29 7.50
N ASP A 61 7.03 -1.25 8.04
CA ASP A 61 8.13 -1.95 7.37
C ASP A 61 7.82 -3.45 7.28
N THR A 62 7.63 -3.94 6.06
CA THR A 62 7.24 -5.32 5.80
C THR A 62 8.38 -6.33 5.97
N GLN A 63 9.62 -5.85 6.18
CA GLN A 63 10.78 -6.70 6.43
C GLN A 63 10.85 -7.16 7.89
N ARG A 64 10.04 -6.57 8.78
CA ARG A 64 9.95 -6.96 10.20
C ARG A 64 9.23 -8.30 10.36
N LYS A 65 9.64 -9.05 11.38
CA LYS A 65 9.02 -10.36 11.70
C LYS A 65 7.52 -10.18 12.00
N GLY A 66 6.68 -10.81 11.19
CA GLY A 66 5.22 -10.73 11.30
C GLY A 66 4.55 -9.75 10.32
N ASP A 67 5.33 -8.84 9.74
CA ASP A 67 4.82 -7.74 8.90
C ASP A 67 4.97 -8.02 7.39
N GLY A 68 5.42 -9.22 7.03
CA GLY A 68 5.68 -9.65 5.66
C GLY A 68 4.52 -9.45 4.70
N ASN A 69 4.83 -8.96 3.49
CA ASN A 69 3.88 -8.70 2.41
C ASN A 69 3.84 -9.79 1.32
N GLY A 70 4.26 -11.00 1.68
CA GLY A 70 4.28 -12.16 0.79
C GLY A 70 2.92 -12.83 0.60
N GLY A 71 2.91 -13.90 -0.21
CA GLY A 71 1.70 -14.65 -0.52
C GLY A 71 0.75 -13.91 -1.47
N HIS A 72 -0.46 -14.45 -1.65
CA HIS A 72 -1.46 -13.96 -2.61
C HIS A 72 -0.87 -13.79 -4.02
N LEU A 73 -0.64 -14.92 -4.70
CA LEU A 73 -0.03 -14.96 -6.05
C LEU A 73 -1.07 -14.87 -7.17
N TYR A 74 -2.36 -14.85 -6.85
CA TYR A 74 -3.42 -14.73 -7.83
C TYR A 74 -3.41 -13.33 -8.45
N GLY A 75 -3.61 -13.24 -9.76
CA GLY A 75 -3.63 -11.97 -10.47
C GLY A 75 -2.27 -11.32 -10.70
N THR A 76 -1.18 -11.82 -10.11
CA THR A 76 0.15 -11.19 -10.23
C THR A 76 0.75 -11.33 -11.64
N THR A 77 0.36 -12.38 -12.36
CA THR A 77 0.81 -12.69 -13.73
C THR A 77 -0.08 -12.11 -14.82
N LEU A 78 -1.16 -11.41 -14.46
CA LEU A 78 -2.01 -10.71 -15.42
C LEU A 78 -1.20 -9.63 -16.16
N SER A 79 -1.59 -9.32 -17.39
CA SER A 79 -1.03 -8.17 -18.11
C SER A 79 -1.35 -6.86 -17.35
N PRO A 80 -0.60 -5.77 -17.60
CA PRO A 80 -0.94 -4.47 -17.06
C PRO A 80 -2.40 -4.07 -17.34
N GLU A 81 -2.89 -4.29 -18.56
CA GLU A 81 -4.25 -3.96 -18.97
C GLU A 81 -5.29 -4.81 -18.24
N GLU A 82 -5.06 -6.11 -18.10
CA GLU A 82 -5.92 -7.01 -17.33
C GLU A 82 -5.99 -6.62 -15.85
N LYS A 83 -4.86 -6.16 -15.26
CA LYS A 83 -4.84 -5.63 -13.89
C LYS A 83 -5.69 -4.39 -13.75
N GLU A 84 -5.63 -3.47 -14.71
CA GLU A 84 -6.47 -2.26 -14.67
C GLU A 84 -7.96 -2.62 -14.85
N GLN A 85 -8.31 -3.55 -15.75
CA GLN A 85 -9.70 -4.03 -15.89
C GLN A 85 -10.23 -4.69 -14.63
N LEU A 86 -9.43 -5.55 -14.01
CA LEU A 86 -9.79 -6.19 -12.74
C LEU A 86 -9.95 -5.14 -11.64
N LEU A 87 -9.08 -4.14 -11.58
CA LEU A 87 -9.16 -3.07 -10.60
C LEU A 87 -10.46 -2.26 -10.77
N GLU A 88 -10.83 -1.90 -12.00
CA GLU A 88 -12.10 -1.22 -12.29
C GLU A 88 -13.32 -2.08 -11.93
N TYR A 89 -13.29 -3.37 -12.23
CA TYR A 89 -14.35 -4.28 -11.80
C TYR A 89 -14.48 -4.31 -10.26
N LEU A 90 -13.36 -4.43 -9.53
CA LEU A 90 -13.36 -4.47 -8.07
C LEU A 90 -13.82 -3.16 -7.42
N LYS A 91 -13.70 -2.01 -8.10
CA LYS A 91 -14.26 -0.72 -7.63
C LYS A 91 -15.80 -0.70 -7.62
N THR A 92 -16.46 -1.65 -8.29
CA THR A 92 -17.93 -1.73 -8.35
C THR A 92 -18.57 -2.60 -7.27
N LEU A 93 -17.76 -3.30 -6.47
CA LEU A 93 -18.20 -4.18 -5.37
C LEU A 93 -18.24 -3.43 -4.04
#